data_AF-A0A1Y6KXX7-F1
#
_entry.id   AF-A0A1Y6KXX7-F1
#
_cell.length_a   1.000
_cell.length_b   1.000
_cell.length_c   1.000
_cell.angle_alpha   90.00
_cell.angle_beta   90.00
_cell.angle_gamma   90.00
#
_symmetry.space_group_name_H-M   'P 1'
#
loop_
_entity.id
_entity.type
_entity.pdbx_description
1 polymer ?
#
loop_
_entity_poly.entity_id
_entity_poly.type
_entity_poly.pdbx_seq_one_letter_code
_entity_poly.pdbx_strand_id
1 'polypeptide(L)'
;MSVHGKENFEAHIYLDHHYAPVQWNIVRGAFCSPSCLEESKTHGLLSISMASMLSNETSDRLVSEMWLEELRREHYPENVSRLSGIFVFDDLDSLAQLWENNNWGEHFQDEYLADVGVSADRSSRVDSNWIADIIGNDGKLLNGWEGAAHNYWQGVPYPNKHPVWERIVEGHITVWSMDSKQEALKDIEAIWPQSLNILRYAVLCAGYGSLDGQTFPIVLTKEDRIELVYCLRLVQRGDHAFIDSLNEFVETNPHLNCGIHCEGEESMPDLRGYSRVITPESAGGFGDFVKHILEMKKEYLQNTDI
;
A
#
# COMPACT_ATOMS: atom_id res chain seq x y z
N MET A 1 14.76 0.90 15.28
CA MET A 1 14.40 -0.08 16.34
C MET A 1 13.14 -0.80 15.89
N SER A 2 13.18 -2.12 15.69
CA SER A 2 12.01 -2.92 15.31
C SER A 2 11.24 -3.32 16.56
N VAL A 3 9.92 -3.14 16.55
CA VAL A 3 9.05 -3.60 17.64
C VAL A 3 8.37 -4.89 17.18
N HIS A 4 8.54 -5.94 17.97
CA HIS A 4 7.91 -7.24 17.75
C HIS A 4 6.74 -7.42 18.72
N GLY A 5 5.53 -7.52 18.17
CA GLY A 5 4.31 -7.70 18.95
C GLY A 5 3.21 -6.75 18.50
N LYS A 6 1.96 -7.12 18.81
CA LYS A 6 0.80 -6.31 18.44
C LYS A 6 0.82 -4.97 19.17
N GLU A 7 0.77 -3.89 18.42
CA GLU A 7 0.77 -2.52 18.94
C GLU A 7 -0.38 -1.73 18.32
N ASN A 8 -1.05 -0.94 19.15
CA ASN A 8 -2.07 0.00 18.69
C ASN A 8 -1.62 1.43 18.99
N PHE A 9 -1.66 2.31 17.99
CA PHE A 9 -1.27 3.71 18.13
C PHE A 9 -1.99 4.61 17.13
N GLU A 10 -1.95 5.91 17.38
CA GLU A 10 -2.45 6.95 16.48
C GLU A 10 -1.32 7.42 15.58
N ALA A 11 -1.59 7.66 14.30
CA ALA A 11 -0.61 8.14 13.34
C ALA A 11 -1.28 8.97 12.24
N HIS A 12 -0.46 9.48 11.34
CA HIS A 12 -0.91 10.13 10.12
C HIS A 12 -0.34 9.42 8.91
N ILE A 13 -1.08 9.44 7.81
CA ILE A 13 -0.69 8.80 6.55
C ILE A 13 -1.08 9.70 5.38
N TYR A 14 -0.27 9.68 4.33
CA TYR A 14 -0.62 10.29 3.05
C TYR A 14 -1.33 9.25 2.17
N LEU A 15 -2.60 9.50 1.86
CA LEU A 15 -3.44 8.67 1.00
C LEU A 15 -3.78 9.47 -0.24
N ASP A 16 -3.39 8.98 -1.42
CA ASP A 16 -3.65 9.67 -2.69
C ASP A 16 -5.16 9.75 -2.97
N HIS A 17 -5.72 10.95 -2.78
CA HIS A 17 -7.14 11.22 -3.01
C HIS A 17 -7.50 11.22 -4.49
N HIS A 18 -6.56 11.16 -5.43
CA HIS A 18 -6.87 11.18 -6.88
C HIS A 18 -6.70 9.80 -7.53
N TYR A 19 -6.51 8.76 -6.74
CA TYR A 19 -6.33 7.39 -7.21
C TYR A 19 -7.47 6.47 -6.73
N ALA A 20 -8.39 6.10 -7.64
CA ALA A 20 -9.63 5.43 -7.24
C ALA A 20 -9.47 4.12 -6.43
N PRO A 21 -8.45 3.26 -6.66
CA PRO A 21 -8.20 2.13 -5.77
C PRO A 21 -7.92 2.56 -4.32
N VAL A 22 -7.21 3.67 -4.10
CA VAL A 22 -6.96 4.24 -2.77
C VAL A 22 -8.23 4.88 -2.22
N GLN A 23 -8.93 5.71 -3.01
CA GLN A 23 -10.21 6.32 -2.62
C GLN A 23 -11.20 5.27 -2.13
N TRP A 24 -11.31 4.12 -2.81
CA TRP A 24 -12.17 3.02 -2.38
C TRP A 24 -11.83 2.54 -0.96
N ASN A 25 -10.54 2.35 -0.65
CA ASN A 25 -10.08 1.95 0.68
C ASN A 25 -10.25 3.08 1.73
N ILE A 26 -10.13 4.35 1.32
CA ILE A 26 -10.44 5.51 2.17
C ILE A 26 -11.92 5.45 2.58
N VAL A 27 -12.84 5.37 1.62
CA VAL A 27 -14.30 5.34 1.89
C VAL A 27 -14.68 4.11 2.71
N ARG A 28 -14.11 2.94 2.38
CA ARG A 28 -14.23 1.71 3.16
C ARG A 28 -13.88 1.94 4.64
N GLY A 29 -12.94 2.84 4.91
CA GLY A 29 -12.59 3.31 6.25
C GLY A 29 -11.56 2.45 6.97
N ALA A 30 -11.12 1.34 6.36
CA ALA A 30 -10.01 0.54 6.85
C ALA A 30 -9.35 -0.23 5.70
N PHE A 31 -8.06 -0.54 5.85
CA PHE A 31 -7.31 -1.43 4.96
C PHE A 31 -6.12 -2.03 5.70
N CYS A 32 -5.52 -3.08 5.17
CA CYS A 32 -4.35 -3.73 5.76
C CYS A 32 -3.19 -3.90 4.78
N SER A 33 -2.01 -4.16 5.32
CA SER A 33 -0.85 -4.54 4.51
C SER A 33 -1.09 -5.91 3.85
N PRO A 34 -0.41 -6.21 2.73
CA PRO A 34 -0.49 -7.50 2.07
C PRO A 34 -0.28 -8.69 2.99
N SER A 35 0.63 -8.59 3.96
CA SER A 35 0.93 -9.67 4.93
C SER A 35 -0.27 -10.13 5.77
N CYS A 36 -1.31 -9.32 5.89
CA CYS A 36 -2.53 -9.66 6.62
C CYS A 36 -3.54 -10.45 5.76
N LEU A 37 -3.30 -10.56 4.45
CA LEU A 37 -4.15 -11.27 3.50
C LEU A 37 -3.63 -12.70 3.29
N GLU A 38 -4.49 -13.70 3.45
CA GLU A 38 -4.12 -15.11 3.20
C GLU A 38 -3.64 -15.32 1.75
N GLU A 39 -4.17 -14.52 0.82
CA GLU A 39 -3.81 -14.47 -0.59
C GLU A 39 -2.33 -14.13 -0.80
N SER A 40 -1.68 -13.43 0.14
CA SER A 40 -0.26 -13.06 0.08
C SER A 40 0.68 -14.26 0.12
N LYS A 41 0.22 -15.42 0.61
CA LYS A 41 1.00 -16.66 0.65
C LYS A 41 1.12 -17.29 -0.73
N THR A 42 0.23 -16.94 -1.65
CA THR A 42 0.09 -17.58 -2.97
C THR A 42 0.25 -16.59 -4.13
N HIS A 43 0.14 -15.29 -3.87
CA HIS A 43 0.23 -14.23 -4.87
C HIS A 43 1.29 -13.20 -4.49
N GLY A 44 1.91 -12.59 -5.50
CA GLY A 44 2.84 -11.46 -5.34
C GLY A 44 2.08 -10.18 -5.02
N LEU A 45 1.50 -10.10 -3.82
CA LEU A 45 0.81 -8.91 -3.35
C LEU A 45 1.80 -7.80 -3.01
N LEU A 46 1.50 -6.58 -3.43
CA LEU A 46 2.32 -5.41 -3.18
C LEU A 46 1.60 -4.40 -2.29
N SER A 47 2.36 -3.54 -1.63
CA SER A 47 1.78 -2.29 -1.14
C SER A 47 1.31 -1.44 -2.32
N ILE A 48 0.33 -0.56 -2.09
CA ILE A 48 -0.08 0.43 -3.10
C ILE A 48 1.09 1.34 -3.47
N SER A 49 1.94 1.71 -2.50
CA SER A 49 3.14 2.52 -2.74
C SER A 49 4.12 1.85 -3.71
N MET A 50 4.23 0.53 -3.69
CA MET A 50 5.08 -0.21 -4.63
C MET A 50 4.41 -0.37 -6.00
N ALA A 51 3.09 -0.56 -6.01
CA ALA A 51 2.32 -0.64 -7.25
C ALA A 51 2.35 0.68 -8.05
N SER A 52 2.41 1.84 -7.38
CA SER A 52 2.58 3.13 -8.06
C SER A 52 3.95 3.24 -8.74
N MET A 53 5.04 2.72 -8.15
CA MET A 53 6.36 2.68 -8.79
C MET A 53 6.37 1.82 -10.05
N LEU A 54 5.64 0.70 -10.06
CA LEU A 54 5.43 -0.11 -11.26
C LEU A 54 4.58 0.61 -12.33
N SER A 55 3.95 1.73 -11.99
CA SER A 55 3.14 2.55 -12.89
C SER A 55 3.91 3.78 -13.43
N ASN A 56 5.14 4.03 -12.97
CA ASN A 56 5.97 5.16 -13.39
C ASN A 56 6.55 5.01 -14.81
N GLU A 57 7.12 6.10 -15.34
CA GLU A 57 7.76 6.09 -16.66
C GLU A 57 9.07 5.30 -16.70
N THR A 58 9.82 5.26 -15.59
CA THR A 58 11.10 4.55 -15.49
C THR A 58 11.12 3.53 -14.35
N SER A 59 11.95 2.49 -14.51
CA SER A 59 12.15 1.43 -13.51
C SER A 59 13.22 1.77 -12.48
N ASP A 60 13.93 2.90 -12.62
CA ASP A 60 15.11 3.21 -11.81
C ASP A 60 14.80 3.21 -10.31
N ARG A 61 13.72 3.90 -9.89
CA ARG A 61 13.30 3.94 -8.48
C ARG A 61 12.94 2.56 -7.94
N LEU A 62 12.22 1.78 -8.75
CA LEU A 62 11.83 0.41 -8.42
C LEU A 62 13.06 -0.47 -8.18
N VAL A 63 14.05 -0.42 -9.09
CA VAL A 63 15.28 -1.19 -8.98
C VAL A 63 16.06 -0.79 -7.73
N SER A 64 16.15 0.51 -7.42
CA SER A 64 16.81 1.00 -6.20
C SER A 64 16.14 0.49 -4.91
N GLU A 65 14.81 0.51 -4.85
CA GLU A 65 14.06 -0.03 -3.69
C GLU A 65 14.23 -1.55 -3.57
N MET A 66 14.38 -2.29 -4.67
CA MET A 66 14.68 -3.72 -4.63
C MET A 66 16.07 -4.03 -4.07
N TRP A 67 17.09 -3.25 -4.42
CA TRP A 67 18.43 -3.39 -3.83
C TRP A 67 18.42 -3.03 -2.33
N LEU A 68 17.66 -2.02 -1.94
CA LEU A 68 17.49 -1.66 -0.53
C LEU A 68 16.78 -2.77 0.26
N GLU A 69 15.79 -3.43 -0.35
CA GLU A 69 15.11 -4.60 0.23
C GLU A 69 16.06 -5.79 0.35
N GLU A 70 16.95 -6.04 -0.62
CA GLU A 70 17.91 -7.15 -0.53
C GLU A 70 18.88 -6.95 0.64
N LEU A 71 19.43 -5.73 0.79
CA LEU A 71 20.26 -5.36 1.94
C LEU A 71 19.49 -5.54 3.26
N ARG A 72 18.21 -5.14 3.30
CA ARG A 72 17.34 -5.35 4.47
C ARG A 72 17.16 -6.84 4.77
N ARG A 73 16.87 -7.67 3.76
CA ARG A 73 16.68 -9.12 3.93
C ARG A 73 17.92 -9.80 4.47
N GLU A 74 19.10 -9.40 4.01
CA GLU A 74 20.38 -9.98 4.43
C GLU A 74 20.78 -9.55 5.85
N HIS A 75 20.65 -8.27 6.18
CA HIS A 75 21.24 -7.71 7.40
C HIS A 75 20.24 -7.31 8.48
N TYR A 76 18.98 -7.04 8.11
CA TYR A 76 17.92 -6.58 9.00
C TYR A 76 16.57 -7.28 8.72
N PRO A 77 16.53 -8.63 8.67
CA PRO A 77 15.33 -9.38 8.29
C PRO A 77 14.12 -9.09 9.20
N GLU A 78 14.38 -8.65 10.43
CA GLU A 78 13.41 -8.27 11.44
C GLU A 78 12.70 -6.94 11.17
N ASN A 79 13.24 -6.10 10.30
CA ASN A 79 12.57 -4.87 9.87
C ASN A 79 11.45 -5.15 8.87
N VAL A 80 10.44 -4.28 8.85
CA VAL A 80 9.35 -4.33 7.87
C VAL A 80 9.85 -3.89 6.51
N SER A 81 9.45 -4.61 5.46
CA SER A 81 9.82 -4.25 4.09
C SER A 81 9.10 -2.97 3.65
N ARG A 82 9.84 -2.07 2.98
CA ARG A 82 9.28 -0.89 2.29
C ARG A 82 8.36 -1.28 1.13
N LEU A 83 8.52 -2.49 0.57
CA LEU A 83 7.77 -2.92 -0.62
C LEU A 83 6.35 -3.37 -0.28
N SER A 84 6.14 -3.89 0.92
CA SER A 84 4.85 -4.42 1.39
C SER A 84 4.26 -3.64 2.58
N GLY A 85 5.09 -2.91 3.32
CA GLY A 85 4.64 -2.14 4.48
C GLY A 85 3.81 -0.90 4.12
N ILE A 86 3.13 -0.39 5.13
CA ILE A 86 2.37 0.87 5.07
C ILE A 86 3.20 1.93 5.80
N PHE A 87 3.42 3.06 5.14
CA PHE A 87 4.15 4.20 5.69
C PHE A 87 3.22 5.10 6.52
N VAL A 88 3.57 5.36 7.77
CA VAL A 88 2.85 6.27 8.66
C VAL A 88 3.83 7.16 9.43
N PHE A 89 3.36 8.31 9.87
CA PHE A 89 4.08 9.23 10.76
C PHE A 89 3.44 9.21 12.14
N ASP A 90 4.18 8.72 13.14
CA ASP A 90 3.72 8.59 14.52
C ASP A 90 4.10 9.78 15.41
N ASP A 91 4.69 10.83 14.83
CA ASP A 91 4.94 12.10 15.51
C ASP A 91 4.70 13.32 14.62
N LEU A 92 4.19 14.40 15.26
CA LEU A 92 3.85 15.65 14.59
C LEU A 92 5.08 16.47 14.17
N ASP A 93 6.20 16.33 14.89
CA ASP A 93 7.43 17.07 14.58
C ASP A 93 7.98 16.65 13.20
N SER A 94 7.93 15.35 12.88
CA SER A 94 8.33 14.83 11.58
C SER A 94 7.44 15.35 10.45
N LEU A 95 6.12 15.44 10.68
CA LEU A 95 5.18 16.03 9.71
C LEU A 95 5.44 17.52 9.49
N ALA A 96 5.68 18.28 10.57
CA ALA A 96 6.02 19.69 10.48
C ALA A 96 7.30 19.90 9.65
N GLN A 97 8.30 19.03 9.82
CA GLN A 97 9.53 19.06 9.03
C GLN A 97 9.31 18.73 7.54
N LEU A 98 8.35 17.87 7.20
CA LEU A 98 7.98 17.62 5.80
C LEU A 98 7.41 18.89 5.15
N TRP A 99 6.49 19.57 5.85
CA TRP A 99 5.84 20.79 5.38
C TRP A 99 6.80 21.98 5.24
N GLU A 100 7.72 22.17 6.20
CA GLU A 100 8.67 23.28 6.17
C GLU A 100 9.67 23.17 5.02
N ASN A 101 10.00 21.94 4.60
CA ASN A 101 11.06 21.71 3.62
C ASN A 101 10.59 21.58 2.17
N ASN A 102 9.28 21.40 1.90
CA ASN A 102 8.63 21.38 0.57
C ASN A 102 9.32 20.57 -0.56
N ASN A 103 10.24 19.66 -0.20
CA ASN A 103 11.14 18.98 -1.14
C ASN A 103 10.92 17.46 -1.18
N TRP A 104 9.83 16.96 -0.59
CA TRP A 104 9.60 15.53 -0.40
C TRP A 104 8.82 14.85 -1.54
N GLY A 105 8.37 15.62 -2.55
CA GLY A 105 7.73 15.13 -3.77
C GLY A 105 6.24 15.45 -3.87
N GLU A 106 5.67 15.24 -5.06
CA GLU A 106 4.28 15.62 -5.38
C GLU A 106 3.21 14.83 -4.62
N HIS A 107 3.57 13.73 -3.95
CA HIS A 107 2.65 12.90 -3.16
C HIS A 107 2.43 13.38 -1.71
N PHE A 108 3.24 14.33 -1.23
CA PHE A 108 3.07 14.93 0.09
C PHE A 108 2.24 16.21 -0.02
N GLN A 109 0.94 16.04 -0.27
CA GLN A 109 -0.03 17.14 -0.34
C GLN A 109 -0.86 17.17 0.93
N ASP A 110 -1.16 18.37 1.44
CA ASP A 110 -1.95 18.53 2.66
C ASP A 110 -3.32 17.86 2.55
N GLU A 111 -3.92 17.88 1.36
CA GLU A 111 -5.20 17.21 1.08
C GLU A 111 -5.15 15.69 1.21
N TYR A 112 -3.96 15.08 1.09
CA TYR A 112 -3.79 13.63 1.21
C TYR A 112 -3.52 13.17 2.64
N LEU A 113 -3.26 14.09 3.58
CA LEU A 113 -2.96 13.74 4.95
C LEU A 113 -4.23 13.32 5.70
N ALA A 114 -4.22 12.12 6.28
CA ALA A 114 -5.33 11.60 7.07
C ALA A 114 -4.87 11.09 8.44
N ASP A 115 -5.67 11.40 9.46
CA ASP A 115 -5.56 10.80 10.79
C ASP A 115 -6.01 9.34 10.75
N VAL A 116 -5.21 8.47 11.36
CA VAL A 116 -5.46 7.02 11.37
C VAL A 116 -5.19 6.37 12.71
N GLY A 117 -5.98 5.34 12.99
CA GLY A 117 -5.65 4.32 13.97
C GLY A 117 -4.86 3.19 13.32
N VAL A 118 -3.77 2.78 13.96
CA VAL A 118 -2.91 1.70 13.50
C VAL A 118 -2.99 0.53 14.47
N SER A 119 -3.18 -0.68 13.95
CA SER A 119 -2.98 -1.95 14.67
C SER A 119 -1.87 -2.72 13.97
N ALA A 120 -0.63 -2.49 14.39
CA ALA A 120 0.56 -3.08 13.82
C ALA A 120 0.83 -4.47 14.41
N ASP A 121 1.06 -5.46 13.55
CA ASP A 121 1.60 -6.75 13.95
C ASP A 121 3.13 -6.69 14.07
N ARG A 122 3.75 -5.89 13.18
CA ARG A 122 5.17 -5.52 13.19
C ARG A 122 5.34 -4.09 12.70
N SER A 123 6.40 -3.41 13.18
CA SER A 123 6.76 -2.10 12.65
C SER A 123 8.25 -1.79 12.78
N SER A 124 8.73 -0.95 11.86
CA SER A 124 10.09 -0.40 11.86
C SER A 124 10.03 1.12 11.86
N ARG A 125 10.66 1.75 12.86
CA ARG A 125 10.83 3.21 12.91
C ARG A 125 12.23 3.61 12.45
N VAL A 126 12.27 4.46 11.43
CA VAL A 126 13.47 4.81 10.62
C VAL A 126 13.46 6.29 10.30
N ASP A 127 14.63 6.89 10.04
CA ASP A 127 14.74 8.31 9.69
C ASP A 127 14.80 8.47 8.17
N SER A 128 13.75 9.04 7.57
CA SER A 128 13.61 9.19 6.12
C SER A 128 14.64 10.13 5.51
N ASN A 129 15.34 10.96 6.30
CA ASN A 129 16.42 11.81 5.78
C ASN A 129 17.54 10.99 5.11
N TRP A 130 17.77 9.74 5.53
CA TRP A 130 18.76 8.87 4.90
C TRP A 130 18.42 8.50 3.46
N ILE A 131 17.14 8.53 3.06
CA ILE A 131 16.72 8.14 1.70
C ILE A 131 17.39 9.03 0.65
N ALA A 132 17.61 10.31 0.94
CA ALA A 132 18.28 11.24 0.02
C ALA A 132 19.77 10.92 -0.23
N ASP A 133 20.41 10.17 0.67
CA ASP A 133 21.79 9.69 0.52
C ASP A 133 21.84 8.25 -0.05
N ILE A 134 20.69 7.59 -0.19
CA ILE A 134 20.57 6.25 -0.76
C ILE A 134 20.15 6.34 -2.22
N ILE A 135 19.10 7.12 -2.51
CA ILE A 135 18.46 7.20 -3.83
C ILE A 135 18.40 8.66 -4.28
N GLY A 136 18.98 8.94 -5.45
CA GLY A 136 18.96 10.26 -6.06
C GLY A 136 17.59 10.66 -6.61
N ASN A 137 17.47 11.93 -7.01
CA ASN A 137 16.23 12.47 -7.59
C ASN A 137 15.83 11.81 -8.92
N ASP A 138 16.76 11.17 -9.62
CA ASP A 138 16.51 10.37 -10.83
C ASP A 138 16.04 8.93 -10.51
N GLY A 139 15.88 8.60 -9.23
CA GLY A 139 15.46 7.28 -8.76
C GLY A 139 16.59 6.26 -8.67
N LYS A 140 17.84 6.61 -8.99
CA LYS A 140 18.98 5.67 -8.98
C LYS A 140 19.71 5.66 -7.65
N LEU A 141 20.35 4.53 -7.33
CA LEU A 141 21.24 4.42 -6.18
C LEU A 141 22.42 5.38 -6.32
N LEU A 142 22.74 6.07 -5.22
CA LEU A 142 23.91 6.94 -5.14
C LEU A 142 25.19 6.16 -4.84
N ASN A 143 26.35 6.75 -5.13
CA ASN A 143 27.62 6.17 -4.75
C ASN A 143 27.73 6.08 -3.22
N GLY A 144 28.01 4.89 -2.68
CA GLY A 144 28.10 4.67 -1.24
C GLY A 144 26.76 4.51 -0.52
N TRP A 145 25.66 4.31 -1.26
CA TRP A 145 24.31 4.12 -0.72
C TRP A 145 24.22 3.06 0.38
N GLU A 146 25.01 1.99 0.31
CA GLU A 146 24.99 0.87 1.27
C GLU A 146 25.23 1.35 2.71
N GLY A 147 26.18 2.26 2.92
CA GLY A 147 26.46 2.81 4.24
C GLY A 147 25.29 3.62 4.80
N ALA A 148 24.63 4.42 3.95
CA ALA A 148 23.43 5.16 4.32
C ALA A 148 22.24 4.20 4.58
N ALA A 149 22.11 3.13 3.80
CA ALA A 149 21.09 2.11 3.97
C ALA A 149 21.22 1.35 5.30
N HIS A 150 22.45 1.02 5.73
CA HIS A 150 22.67 0.45 7.06
C HIS A 150 22.21 1.40 8.18
N ASN A 151 22.54 2.69 8.10
CA ASN A 151 22.11 3.67 9.10
C ASN A 151 20.58 3.82 9.13
N TYR A 152 19.96 3.89 7.96
CA TYR A 152 18.51 3.93 7.79
C TYR A 152 17.83 2.74 8.48
N TRP A 153 18.24 1.51 8.15
CA TRP A 153 17.61 0.30 8.71
C TRP A 153 17.92 0.07 10.19
N GLN A 154 19.05 0.54 10.69
CA GLN A 154 19.33 0.55 12.12
C GLN A 154 18.43 1.54 12.90
N GLY A 155 17.79 2.49 12.20
CA GLY A 155 17.03 3.58 12.80
C GLY A 155 17.95 4.59 13.50
N VAL A 156 19.14 4.79 12.95
CA VAL A 156 20.08 5.83 13.42
C VAL A 156 19.54 7.18 12.94
N PRO A 157 19.47 8.22 13.79
CA PRO A 157 19.09 9.55 13.35
C PRO A 157 20.14 10.12 12.39
N TYR A 158 19.69 10.80 11.33
CA TYR A 158 20.55 11.43 10.34
C TYR A 158 21.41 12.53 11.00
N PRO A 159 22.73 12.57 10.74
CA PRO A 159 23.59 13.54 11.39
C PRO A 159 23.28 14.96 10.93
N ASN A 160 23.28 15.91 11.87
CA ASN A 160 23.17 17.35 11.61
C ASN A 160 21.84 17.81 10.97
N LYS A 161 20.79 16.99 11.02
CA LYS A 161 19.41 17.38 10.71
C LYS A 161 18.48 16.94 11.84
N HIS A 162 17.32 17.59 11.95
CA HIS A 162 16.24 17.04 12.76
C HIS A 162 15.72 15.76 12.08
N PRO A 163 15.64 14.63 12.81
CA PRO A 163 15.14 13.39 12.24
C PRO A 163 13.70 13.55 11.72
N VAL A 164 13.41 12.93 10.59
CA VAL A 164 12.06 12.78 10.06
C VAL A 164 11.72 11.32 10.23
N TRP A 165 11.08 10.98 11.34
CA TRP A 165 10.75 9.61 11.67
C TRP A 165 9.56 9.14 10.83
N GLU A 166 9.79 8.09 10.07
CA GLU A 166 8.79 7.32 9.37
C GLU A 166 8.66 5.96 10.05
N ARG A 167 7.43 5.46 10.12
CA ARG A 167 7.15 4.13 10.63
C ARG A 167 6.56 3.29 9.52
N ILE A 168 7.22 2.17 9.22
CA ILE A 168 6.77 1.19 8.24
C ILE A 168 6.04 0.08 8.99
N VAL A 169 4.79 -0.18 8.63
CA VAL A 169 3.88 -1.05 9.38
C VAL A 169 3.44 -2.25 8.54
N GLU A 170 3.52 -3.44 9.12
CA GLU A 170 2.71 -4.60 8.73
C GLU A 170 1.54 -4.69 9.72
N GLY A 171 0.30 -4.60 9.23
CA GLY A 171 -0.89 -4.57 10.06
C GLY A 171 -2.09 -3.90 9.42
N HIS A 172 -2.94 -3.33 10.25
CA HIS A 172 -4.23 -2.75 9.87
C HIS A 172 -4.26 -1.25 10.13
N ILE A 173 -4.89 -0.52 9.21
CA ILE A 173 -5.12 0.92 9.27
C ILE A 173 -6.62 1.16 9.32
N THR A 174 -7.05 2.03 10.23
CA THR A 174 -8.40 2.58 10.29
C THR A 174 -8.35 4.07 9.98
N VAL A 175 -9.05 4.50 8.94
CA VAL A 175 -9.11 5.91 8.56
C VAL A 175 -10.11 6.63 9.45
N TRP A 176 -9.67 7.68 10.13
CA TRP A 176 -10.53 8.48 11.03
C TRP A 176 -10.99 9.79 10.40
N SER A 177 -10.20 10.35 9.48
CA SER A 177 -10.56 11.56 8.74
C SER A 177 -11.89 11.39 7.98
N MET A 178 -12.94 12.03 8.47
CA MET A 178 -14.26 12.00 7.83
C MET A 178 -14.29 12.85 6.57
N ASP A 179 -13.51 13.93 6.53
CA ASP A 179 -13.43 14.81 5.36
C ASP A 179 -12.81 14.04 4.17
N SER A 180 -11.70 13.32 4.40
CA SER A 180 -11.09 12.44 3.39
C SER A 180 -12.07 11.39 2.86
N LYS A 181 -12.89 10.79 3.75
CA LYS A 181 -13.92 9.82 3.35
C LYS A 181 -15.02 10.44 2.50
N GLN A 182 -15.47 11.65 2.84
CA GLN A 182 -16.52 12.33 2.09
C GLN A 182 -16.03 12.79 0.71
N GLU A 183 -14.79 13.26 0.60
CA GLU A 183 -14.18 13.63 -0.67
C GLU A 183 -13.99 12.41 -1.57
N ALA A 184 -13.36 11.35 -1.06
CA ALA A 184 -13.18 10.10 -1.79
C ALA A 184 -14.53 9.48 -2.23
N LEU A 185 -15.59 9.60 -1.41
CA LEU A 185 -16.92 9.11 -1.78
C LEU A 185 -17.50 9.88 -2.98
N LYS A 186 -17.39 11.21 -3.01
CA LYS A 186 -17.90 12.03 -4.13
C LYS A 186 -17.25 11.61 -5.46
N ASP A 187 -15.96 11.34 -5.44
CA ASP A 187 -15.23 10.95 -6.64
C ASP A 187 -15.58 9.52 -7.07
N ILE A 188 -15.70 8.59 -6.12
CA ILE A 188 -16.15 7.22 -6.42
C ILE A 188 -17.59 7.22 -6.95
N GLU A 189 -18.48 8.05 -6.40
CA GLU A 189 -19.84 8.23 -6.93
C GLU A 189 -19.84 8.76 -8.37
N ALA A 190 -18.91 9.64 -8.71
CA ALA A 190 -18.77 10.17 -10.06
C ALA A 190 -18.20 9.12 -11.04
N ILE A 191 -17.25 8.28 -10.61
CA ILE A 191 -16.55 7.31 -11.46
C ILE A 191 -17.33 6.01 -11.59
N TRP A 192 -17.89 5.49 -10.50
CA TRP A 192 -18.58 4.20 -10.42
C TRP A 192 -19.93 4.28 -9.68
N PRO A 193 -20.91 5.05 -10.18
CA PRO A 193 -22.20 5.21 -9.50
C PRO A 193 -22.98 3.90 -9.33
N GLN A 194 -22.79 2.91 -10.21
CA GLN A 194 -23.45 1.59 -10.11
C GLN A 194 -22.73 0.62 -9.15
N SER A 195 -21.59 1.00 -8.60
CA SER A 195 -20.82 0.19 -7.64
C SER A 195 -21.07 0.57 -6.17
N LEU A 196 -21.95 1.53 -5.90
CA LEU A 196 -22.18 2.04 -4.55
C LEU A 196 -22.74 0.97 -3.59
N ASN A 197 -23.55 0.02 -4.06
CA ASN A 197 -24.01 -1.08 -3.21
C ASN A 197 -22.86 -2.03 -2.82
N ILE A 198 -21.85 -2.21 -3.68
CA ILE A 198 -20.63 -2.96 -3.37
C ILE A 198 -19.75 -2.18 -2.41
N LEU A 199 -19.65 -0.87 -2.59
CA LEU A 199 -18.91 0.00 -1.67
C LEU A 199 -19.56 0.00 -0.28
N ARG A 200 -20.88 0.05 -0.21
CA ARG A 200 -21.64 -0.11 1.02
C ARG A 200 -21.31 -1.45 1.69
N TYR A 201 -21.34 -2.55 0.94
CA TYR A 201 -20.91 -3.86 1.44
C TYR A 201 -19.48 -3.80 2.00
N ALA A 202 -18.53 -3.20 1.28
CA ALA A 202 -17.15 -3.06 1.72
C ALA A 202 -17.02 -2.29 3.04
N VAL A 203 -17.74 -1.17 3.19
CA VAL A 203 -17.77 -0.37 4.43
C VAL A 203 -18.33 -1.19 5.59
N LEU A 204 -19.42 -1.92 5.37
CA LEU A 204 -20.02 -2.77 6.40
C LEU A 204 -19.08 -3.91 6.81
N CYS A 205 -18.41 -4.55 5.85
CA CYS A 205 -17.38 -5.56 6.13
C CYS A 205 -16.24 -4.98 6.96
N ALA A 206 -15.77 -3.77 6.66
CA ALA A 206 -14.75 -3.09 7.45
C ALA A 206 -15.21 -2.86 8.90
N GLY A 207 -16.44 -2.37 9.09
CA GLY A 207 -17.03 -2.19 10.43
C GLY A 207 -17.19 -3.50 11.21
N TYR A 208 -17.45 -4.61 10.52
CA TYR A 208 -17.54 -5.96 11.09
C TYR A 208 -16.15 -6.57 11.41
N GLY A 209 -15.07 -5.99 10.89
CA GLY A 209 -13.70 -6.54 11.03
C GLY A 209 -13.32 -7.57 9.96
N SER A 210 -14.09 -7.66 8.86
CA SER A 210 -13.72 -8.43 7.67
C SER A 210 -12.79 -7.62 6.76
N LEU A 211 -11.98 -8.30 5.95
CA LEU A 211 -11.14 -7.70 4.89
C LEU A 211 -11.81 -7.71 3.51
N ASP A 212 -13.01 -8.27 3.39
CA ASP A 212 -13.79 -8.18 2.15
C ASP A 212 -14.09 -6.72 1.79
N GLY A 213 -14.12 -6.46 0.49
CA GLY A 213 -14.28 -5.15 -0.10
C GLY A 213 -13.01 -4.28 -0.10
N GLN A 214 -11.86 -4.76 0.35
CA GLN A 214 -10.58 -4.04 0.18
C GLN A 214 -10.07 -4.17 -1.27
N THR A 215 -9.55 -3.08 -1.83
CA THR A 215 -8.79 -3.11 -3.08
C THR A 215 -7.30 -3.31 -2.80
N PHE A 216 -6.62 -4.06 -3.67
CA PHE A 216 -5.18 -4.30 -3.54
C PHE A 216 -4.53 -4.62 -4.90
N PRO A 217 -3.26 -4.25 -5.09
CA PRO A 217 -2.50 -4.62 -6.28
C PRO A 217 -1.87 -6.01 -6.15
N ILE A 218 -1.86 -6.74 -7.27
CA ILE A 218 -1.22 -8.04 -7.43
C ILE A 218 -0.27 -7.96 -8.62
N VAL A 219 0.92 -8.56 -8.47
CA VAL A 219 1.81 -8.82 -9.60
C VAL A 219 1.64 -10.26 -10.06
N LEU A 220 1.30 -10.42 -11.33
CA LEU A 220 1.21 -11.71 -12.00
C LEU A 220 2.37 -11.84 -12.98
N THR A 221 3.22 -12.85 -12.78
CA THR A 221 4.31 -13.16 -13.72
C THR A 221 3.85 -14.23 -14.70
N LYS A 222 3.75 -13.87 -15.98
CA LYS A 222 3.47 -14.80 -17.10
C LYS A 222 4.79 -15.33 -17.69
N GLU A 223 4.74 -15.97 -18.85
CA GLU A 223 5.95 -16.49 -19.53
C GLU A 223 6.75 -15.36 -20.21
N ASP A 224 6.06 -14.35 -20.72
CA ASP A 224 6.60 -13.30 -21.58
C ASP A 224 6.46 -11.89 -21.01
N ARG A 225 5.82 -11.74 -19.83
CA ARG A 225 5.49 -10.43 -19.26
C ARG A 225 5.17 -10.48 -17.78
N ILE A 226 5.07 -9.30 -17.19
CA ILE A 226 4.54 -9.06 -15.85
C ILE A 226 3.27 -8.22 -15.98
N GLU A 227 2.24 -8.55 -15.22
CA GLU A 227 0.98 -7.81 -15.15
C GLU A 227 0.79 -7.30 -13.73
N LEU A 228 0.73 -5.98 -13.55
CA LEU A 228 0.21 -5.34 -12.34
C LEU A 228 -1.31 -5.25 -12.49
N VAL A 229 -2.06 -5.90 -11.61
CA VAL A 229 -3.53 -5.93 -11.65
C VAL A 229 -4.09 -5.49 -10.31
N TYR A 230 -5.12 -4.65 -10.34
CA TYR A 230 -5.88 -4.29 -9.15
C TYR A 230 -7.09 -5.20 -8.98
N CYS A 231 -7.25 -5.73 -7.77
CA CYS A 231 -8.34 -6.63 -7.43
C CYS A 231 -9.18 -6.06 -6.28
N LEU A 232 -10.46 -6.45 -6.25
CA LEU A 232 -11.35 -6.22 -5.11
C LEU A 232 -11.57 -7.56 -4.40
N ARG A 233 -11.29 -7.62 -3.10
CA ARG A 233 -11.49 -8.84 -2.31
C ARG A 233 -12.98 -9.10 -2.09
N LEU A 234 -13.50 -10.26 -2.45
CA LEU A 234 -14.92 -10.64 -2.21
C LEU A 234 -15.06 -12.12 -1.85
N VAL A 235 -14.18 -12.64 -0.98
CA VAL A 235 -14.09 -14.07 -0.66
C VAL A 235 -15.32 -14.54 0.12
N GLN A 236 -15.89 -13.69 0.95
CA GLN A 236 -17.02 -14.02 1.84
C GLN A 236 -18.37 -13.62 1.25
N ARG A 237 -18.38 -12.88 0.13
CA ARG A 237 -19.62 -12.37 -0.47
C ARG A 237 -20.63 -13.45 -0.85
N GLY A 238 -20.15 -14.64 -1.23
CA GLY A 238 -21.00 -15.79 -1.57
C GLY A 238 -21.38 -16.69 -0.38
N ASP A 239 -20.89 -16.39 0.82
CA ASP A 239 -21.15 -17.19 2.03
C ASP A 239 -22.41 -16.69 2.74
N HIS A 240 -23.51 -17.44 2.62
CA HIS A 240 -24.78 -17.09 3.24
C HIS A 240 -24.69 -16.91 4.76
N ALA A 241 -23.89 -17.73 5.46
CA ALA A 241 -23.77 -17.63 6.92
C ALA A 241 -23.05 -16.34 7.34
N PHE A 242 -22.03 -15.94 6.57
CA PHE A 242 -21.36 -14.65 6.76
C PHE A 242 -22.31 -13.48 6.49
N ILE A 243 -23.08 -13.53 5.39
CA ILE A 243 -24.04 -12.49 5.05
C ILE A 243 -25.12 -12.34 6.12
N ASP A 244 -25.65 -13.44 6.66
CA ASP A 244 -26.63 -13.40 7.75
C ASP A 244 -26.02 -12.75 9.01
N SER A 245 -24.78 -13.11 9.36
CA SER A 245 -24.05 -12.52 10.50
C SER A 245 -23.78 -11.03 10.31
N LEU A 246 -23.43 -10.61 9.08
CA LEU A 246 -23.23 -9.22 8.73
C LEU A 246 -24.53 -8.42 8.84
N ASN A 247 -25.65 -8.99 8.39
CA ASN A 247 -26.97 -8.35 8.51
C ASN A 247 -27.38 -8.18 9.98
N GLU A 248 -27.21 -9.21 10.83
CA GLU A 248 -27.46 -9.11 12.27
C GLU A 248 -26.57 -8.05 12.94
N PHE A 249 -25.30 -7.96 12.53
CA PHE A 249 -24.40 -6.90 13.00
C PHE A 249 -24.90 -5.51 12.63
N VAL A 250 -25.41 -5.30 11.42
CA VAL A 250 -25.97 -4.01 10.98
C VAL A 250 -27.24 -3.66 11.74
N GLU A 251 -28.11 -4.64 12.01
CA GLU A 251 -29.33 -4.44 12.80
C GLU A 251 -29.01 -4.02 14.24
N THR A 252 -27.97 -4.61 14.84
CA THR A 252 -27.52 -4.31 16.20
C THR A 252 -26.66 -3.03 16.28
N ASN A 253 -26.05 -2.61 15.17
CA ASN A 253 -25.20 -1.42 15.07
C ASN A 253 -25.67 -0.47 13.96
N PRO A 254 -26.89 0.10 14.06
CA PRO A 254 -27.48 0.89 12.97
C PRO A 254 -26.69 2.15 12.64
N HIS A 255 -25.88 2.66 13.57
CA HIS A 255 -25.00 3.80 13.37
C HIS A 255 -23.83 3.52 12.40
N LEU A 256 -23.52 2.25 12.12
CA LEU A 256 -22.50 1.85 11.14
C LEU A 256 -23.05 1.72 9.71
N ASN A 257 -24.37 1.83 9.52
CA ASN A 257 -24.96 1.83 8.20
C ASN A 257 -24.71 3.18 7.51
N CYS A 258 -23.76 3.22 6.58
CA CYS A 258 -23.22 4.43 5.97
C CYS A 258 -24.16 5.18 5.03
N GLY A 259 -25.37 4.68 4.76
CA GLY A 259 -26.34 5.32 3.87
C GLY A 259 -25.97 5.33 2.39
N ILE A 260 -24.78 4.84 2.01
CA ILE A 260 -24.33 4.66 0.63
C ILE A 260 -25.25 3.64 -0.07
N HIS A 261 -25.83 4.01 -1.20
CA HIS A 261 -26.62 3.10 -2.02
C HIS A 261 -26.77 3.63 -3.44
N CYS A 262 -27.05 2.73 -4.38
CA CYS A 262 -27.54 3.07 -5.71
C CYS A 262 -28.82 2.30 -6.04
N GLU A 263 -29.71 2.90 -6.81
CA GLU A 263 -30.86 2.22 -7.42
C GLU A 263 -30.43 1.47 -8.69
N GLY A 264 -31.11 0.36 -8.99
CA GLY A 264 -30.90 -0.41 -10.23
C GLY A 264 -29.97 -1.61 -10.07
N GLU A 265 -29.43 -2.06 -11.20
CA GLU A 265 -28.52 -3.22 -11.27
C GLU A 265 -27.14 -2.84 -10.74
N GLU A 266 -26.61 -3.68 -9.84
CA GLU A 266 -25.31 -3.48 -9.24
C GLU A 266 -24.19 -3.94 -10.20
N SER A 267 -23.11 -3.16 -10.30
CA SER A 267 -21.91 -3.54 -11.06
C SER A 267 -20.63 -3.44 -10.24
N MET A 268 -19.68 -4.32 -10.54
CA MET A 268 -18.31 -4.24 -10.01
C MET A 268 -17.61 -2.95 -10.47
N PRO A 269 -16.79 -2.31 -9.62
CA PRO A 269 -15.95 -1.20 -10.06
C PRO A 269 -14.95 -1.70 -11.10
N ASP A 270 -14.76 -0.95 -12.19
CA ASP A 270 -13.81 -1.33 -13.24
C ASP A 270 -12.39 -0.88 -12.89
N LEU A 271 -11.64 -1.78 -12.24
CA LEU A 271 -10.26 -1.53 -11.83
C LEU A 271 -9.23 -1.72 -12.97
N ARG A 272 -9.66 -2.12 -14.17
CA ARG A 272 -8.72 -2.46 -15.26
C ARG A 272 -7.91 -1.24 -15.73
N GLY A 273 -8.47 -0.03 -15.63
CA GLY A 273 -7.79 1.21 -15.98
C GLY A 273 -6.56 1.53 -15.11
N TYR A 274 -6.44 0.88 -13.95
CA TYR A 274 -5.30 1.02 -13.03
C TYR A 274 -4.26 -0.11 -13.18
N SER A 275 -4.56 -1.10 -14.02
CA SER A 275 -3.67 -2.23 -14.29
C SER A 275 -2.64 -1.87 -15.36
N ARG A 276 -1.46 -2.48 -15.31
CA ARG A 276 -0.38 -2.27 -16.28
C ARG A 276 0.22 -3.60 -16.73
N VAL A 277 0.48 -3.71 -18.03
CA VAL A 277 1.27 -4.80 -18.61
C VAL A 277 2.68 -4.29 -18.89
N ILE A 278 3.68 -5.03 -18.43
CA ILE A 278 5.09 -4.72 -18.63
C ILE A 278 5.74 -5.89 -19.36
N THR A 279 6.31 -5.61 -20.53
CA THR A 279 6.93 -6.60 -21.43
C THR A 279 8.42 -6.31 -21.64
N PRO A 280 9.20 -7.25 -22.22
CA PRO A 280 10.60 -7.04 -22.57
C PRO A 280 10.89 -5.85 -23.50
N GLU A 281 9.87 -5.35 -24.20
CA GLU A 281 9.93 -4.20 -25.11
C GLU A 281 9.52 -2.88 -24.43
N SER A 282 9.14 -2.92 -23.15
CA SER A 282 8.71 -1.72 -22.42
C SER A 282 9.87 -0.71 -22.26
N ALA A 283 9.57 0.57 -22.47
CA ALA A 283 10.53 1.66 -22.36
C ALA A 283 10.94 1.96 -20.90
N GLY A 284 11.87 2.89 -20.70
CA GLY A 284 12.22 3.41 -19.37
C GLY A 284 12.94 2.41 -18.46
N GLY A 285 13.64 1.42 -19.03
CA GLY A 285 14.34 0.38 -18.27
C GLY A 285 13.45 -0.80 -17.84
N PHE A 286 12.12 -0.67 -17.96
CA PHE A 286 11.19 -1.74 -17.61
C PHE A 286 11.35 -3.00 -18.47
N GLY A 287 11.74 -2.87 -19.73
CA GLY A 287 12.02 -4.02 -20.59
C GLY A 287 13.16 -4.89 -20.07
N ASP A 288 14.23 -4.27 -19.58
CA ASP A 288 15.38 -5.00 -19.02
C ASP A 288 15.04 -5.57 -17.63
N PHE A 289 14.29 -4.83 -16.83
CA PHE A 289 13.73 -5.33 -15.58
C PHE A 289 12.90 -6.61 -15.78
N VAL A 290 11.97 -6.62 -16.75
CA VAL A 290 11.12 -7.79 -17.01
C VAL A 290 11.94 -8.97 -17.50
N LYS A 291 12.92 -8.77 -18.40
CA LYS A 291 13.81 -9.84 -18.84
C LYS A 291 14.51 -10.51 -17.65
N HIS A 292 15.06 -9.69 -16.74
CA HIS A 292 15.73 -10.20 -15.56
C HIS A 292 14.80 -11.03 -14.65
N ILE A 293 13.59 -10.53 -14.37
CA ILE A 293 12.61 -11.27 -13.56
C ILE A 293 12.20 -12.60 -14.24
N LEU A 294 12.00 -12.60 -15.55
CA LEU A 294 11.63 -13.81 -16.30
C LEU A 294 12.78 -14.84 -16.33
N GLU A 295 14.03 -14.38 -16.45
CA GLU A 295 15.22 -15.22 -16.34
C GLU A 295 15.33 -15.85 -14.95
N MET A 296 15.20 -15.05 -13.88
CA MET A 296 15.19 -15.56 -12.50
C MET A 296 14.11 -16.61 -12.27
N LYS A 297 12.89 -16.38 -12.78
CA LYS A 297 11.79 -17.35 -12.67
C LYS A 297 12.12 -18.65 -13.39
N LYS A 298 12.72 -18.58 -14.58
CA LYS A 298 13.13 -19.75 -15.35
C LYS A 298 14.21 -20.56 -14.63
N GLU A 299 15.22 -19.89 -14.09
CA GLU A 299 16.27 -20.52 -13.29
C GLU A 299 15.70 -21.19 -12.03
N TYR A 300 14.79 -20.51 -11.32
CA TYR A 300 14.12 -21.07 -10.15
C TYR A 300 13.37 -22.36 -10.49
N LEU A 301 12.56 -22.35 -11.55
CA LEU A 301 11.79 -23.53 -12.00
C LEU A 301 12.71 -24.68 -12.44
N GLN A 302 13.83 -24.37 -13.11
CA GLN A 302 14.83 -25.38 -13.49
C GLN A 302 15.53 -26.01 -12.28
N ASN A 303 15.69 -25.27 -11.19
CA ASN A 303 16.37 -25.73 -9.98
C ASN A 303 15.43 -26.40 -8.96
N THR A 304 14.11 -26.37 -9.18
CA THR A 304 13.12 -26.92 -8.22
C THR A 304 12.44 -28.22 -8.65
N ASP A 305 12.83 -28.84 -9.78
CA ASP A 305 12.30 -30.14 -10.27
C ASP A 305 10.78 -30.31 -10.01
N ILE A 306 9.99 -29.37 -10.54
CA ILE A 306 8.55 -29.54 -10.82
C ILE A 306 8.36 -29.55 -12.33
#